data_AF-A0A7J5WQQ6-F1
#
_entry.id   AF-A0A7J5WQQ6-F1
#
_cell.length_a   1.000
_cell.length_b   1.000
_cell.length_c   1.000
_cell.angle_alpha   90.00
_cell.angle_beta   90.00
_cell.angle_gamma   90.00
#
_symmetry.space_group_name_H-M   'P 1'
#
loop_
_entity.id
_entity.type
_entity.pdbx_description
1 polymer ?
#
loop_
_entity_poly.entity_id
_entity_poly.type
_entity_poly.pdbx_seq_one_letter_code
_entity_poly.pdbx_strand_id
1 'polypeptide(L)'
;MKFVFLLGCFVFIIGSCKKDAGIQPAPIAGTWVWWKNTYALPLSATNPLTPQNSGISESMHFTPNGDFKIIRNGTTIDSGTYSLGHGSYLPYVGAYHYIYDSIGFYRGGNFLGWDSYKISNDSLVFSPGLSGRFSSYLSPYNGSRFYTKQY
;
A
#
# COMPACT_ATOMS: atom_id res chain seq x y z
N MET A 1 21.13 60.66 -20.23
CA MET A 1 20.94 59.33 -20.88
C MET A 1 21.82 58.31 -20.16
N LYS A 2 21.33 57.07 -20.00
CA LYS A 2 21.98 55.88 -19.40
C LYS A 2 21.74 55.68 -17.89
N PHE A 3 20.53 55.23 -17.55
CA PHE A 3 20.27 54.48 -16.30
C PHE A 3 19.07 53.53 -16.51
N VAL A 4 19.08 52.76 -17.60
CA VAL A 4 18.04 51.77 -17.90
C VAL A 4 18.73 50.57 -18.54
N PHE A 5 19.51 49.79 -17.78
CA PHE A 5 20.00 48.49 -18.29
C PHE A 5 20.65 47.63 -17.18
N LEU A 6 20.05 47.52 -15.99
CA LEU A 6 20.62 46.65 -14.95
C LEU A 6 19.59 46.03 -14.00
N LEU A 7 18.37 45.78 -14.50
CA LEU A 7 17.30 45.16 -13.71
C LEU A 7 16.47 44.15 -14.53
N GLY A 8 17.10 43.49 -15.51
CA GLY A 8 16.39 42.66 -16.50
C GLY A 8 16.85 41.21 -16.64
N CYS A 9 17.76 40.72 -15.80
CA CYS A 9 18.33 39.36 -15.95
C CYS A 9 18.19 38.45 -14.73
N PHE A 10 17.58 38.89 -13.62
CA PHE A 10 17.57 38.11 -12.37
C PHE A 10 16.26 37.34 -12.07
N VAL A 11 15.32 37.26 -13.01
CA VAL A 11 13.96 36.72 -12.75
C VAL A 11 13.70 35.32 -13.36
N PHE A 12 14.66 34.69 -14.03
CA PHE A 12 14.42 33.41 -14.75
C PHE A 12 15.13 32.16 -14.19
N ILE A 13 15.58 32.18 -12.93
CA ILE A 13 16.19 30.98 -12.31
C ILE A 13 15.35 30.43 -11.14
N ILE A 14 14.04 30.67 -11.15
CA ILE A 14 13.10 29.92 -10.31
C ILE A 14 12.83 28.55 -10.95
N GLY A 15 13.76 27.64 -10.67
CA GLY A 15 13.51 26.22 -10.45
C GLY A 15 12.51 25.54 -11.37
N SER A 16 12.96 25.10 -12.55
CA SER A 16 12.40 23.88 -13.15
C SER A 16 12.87 22.69 -12.30
N CYS A 17 12.24 22.53 -11.14
CA CYS A 17 12.33 21.30 -10.37
C CYS A 17 11.55 20.26 -11.18
N LYS A 18 12.23 19.60 -12.12
CA LYS A 18 11.70 18.39 -12.72
C LYS A 18 11.63 17.38 -11.59
N LYS A 19 10.43 17.20 -11.02
CA LYS A 19 10.15 16.04 -10.18
C LYS A 19 10.48 14.86 -11.07
N ASP A 20 11.51 14.10 -10.70
CA ASP A 20 11.81 12.85 -11.38
C ASP A 20 10.49 12.11 -11.57
N ALA A 21 10.24 11.63 -12.79
CA ALA A 21 9.10 10.77 -13.07
C ALA A 21 9.35 9.46 -12.33
N GLY A 22 9.18 9.49 -11.01
CA GLY A 22 9.40 8.38 -10.12
C GLY A 22 8.51 7.24 -10.56
N ILE A 23 9.00 6.02 -10.33
CA ILE A 23 8.28 4.78 -10.59
C ILE A 23 6.88 4.92 -9.95
N GLN A 24 5.84 4.87 -10.79
CA GLN A 24 4.48 4.97 -10.32
C GLN A 24 4.06 3.62 -9.73
N PRO A 25 3.44 3.60 -8.55
CA PRO A 25 2.99 2.35 -7.96
C PRO A 25 1.86 1.73 -8.78
N ALA A 26 1.78 0.40 -8.79
CA ALA A 26 0.75 -0.31 -9.52
C ALA A 26 -0.66 0.09 -9.00
N PRO A 27 -1.64 0.39 -9.88
CA PRO A 27 -2.97 0.80 -9.44
C PRO A 27 -3.69 -0.34 -8.70
N ILE A 28 -4.25 -0.04 -7.53
CA ILE A 28 -4.91 -1.02 -6.66
C ILE A 28 -6.45 -1.00 -6.73
N ALA A 29 -7.03 -0.03 -7.46
CA ALA A 29 -8.48 0.15 -7.49
C ALA A 29 -9.22 -1.12 -7.94
N GLY A 30 -10.32 -1.42 -7.26
CA GLY A 30 -11.13 -2.61 -7.47
C GLY A 30 -11.54 -3.30 -6.18
N THR A 31 -12.26 -4.41 -6.35
CA THR A 31 -12.69 -5.27 -5.25
C THR A 31 -11.78 -6.48 -5.17
N TRP A 32 -11.26 -6.74 -3.97
CA TRP A 32 -10.29 -7.78 -3.70
C TRP A 32 -10.83 -8.67 -2.59
N VAL A 33 -11.11 -9.93 -2.92
CA VAL A 33 -11.62 -10.93 -1.98
C VAL A 33 -10.44 -11.61 -1.33
N TRP A 34 -10.43 -11.67 -0.01
CA TRP A 34 -9.39 -12.35 0.72
C TRP A 34 -9.42 -13.85 0.41
N TRP A 35 -8.29 -14.38 -0.06
CA TRP A 35 -8.19 -15.77 -0.52
C TRP A 35 -7.41 -16.66 0.43
N LYS A 36 -6.25 -16.19 0.93
CA LYS A 36 -5.45 -16.95 1.90
C LYS A 36 -4.45 -16.06 2.63
N ASN A 37 -3.89 -16.59 3.71
CA ASN A 37 -2.66 -16.09 4.32
C ASN A 37 -1.52 -17.10 4.15
N THR A 38 -0.30 -16.62 3.93
CA THR A 38 0.91 -17.44 4.11
C THR A 38 1.69 -16.91 5.31
N TYR A 39 1.88 -17.77 6.30
CA TYR A 39 2.49 -17.40 7.57
C TYR A 39 4.00 -17.62 7.56
N ALA A 40 4.70 -16.82 8.36
CA ALA A 40 6.07 -17.10 8.80
C ALA A 40 6.12 -18.10 9.98
N LEU A 41 4.97 -18.40 10.61
CA LEU A 41 4.83 -19.33 11.74
C LEU A 41 3.99 -20.56 11.33
N PRO A 42 4.21 -21.74 11.95
CA PRO A 42 3.40 -22.93 11.69
C PRO A 42 1.90 -22.69 11.94
N LEU A 43 1.05 -23.44 11.22
CA LEU A 43 -0.39 -23.42 11.44
C LEU A 43 -0.74 -23.98 12.82
N SER A 44 -1.73 -23.37 13.47
CA SER A 44 -2.26 -23.84 14.75
C SER A 44 -3.75 -23.49 14.87
N ALA A 45 -4.44 -23.97 15.91
CA ALA A 45 -5.83 -23.60 16.17
C ALA A 45 -6.01 -22.08 16.39
N THR A 46 -4.99 -21.40 16.92
CA THR A 46 -4.96 -19.94 17.09
C THR A 46 -4.40 -19.21 15.87
N ASN A 47 -3.93 -19.94 14.86
CA ASN A 47 -3.33 -19.43 13.62
C ASN A 47 -3.73 -20.28 12.39
N PRO A 48 -5.03 -20.35 12.02
CA PRO A 48 -5.49 -21.22 10.95
C PRO A 48 -5.20 -20.65 9.55
N LEU A 49 -5.27 -21.50 8.53
CA LEU A 49 -5.33 -21.07 7.14
C LEU A 49 -6.69 -20.41 6.88
N THR A 50 -6.71 -19.08 6.93
CA THR A 50 -7.88 -18.24 6.69
C THR A 50 -7.88 -17.67 5.28
N PRO A 51 -9.03 -17.54 4.61
CA PRO A 51 -10.38 -17.78 5.11
C PRO A 51 -10.89 -19.22 4.95
N GLN A 52 -10.23 -20.08 4.15
CA GLN A 52 -10.75 -21.39 3.71
C GLN A 52 -11.30 -22.28 4.82
N ASN A 53 -10.75 -22.21 6.04
CA ASN A 53 -11.18 -23.08 7.15
C ASN A 53 -11.98 -22.35 8.25
N SER A 54 -12.30 -21.06 8.07
CA SER A 54 -12.86 -20.21 9.13
C SER A 54 -14.32 -19.79 8.92
N GLY A 55 -14.88 -20.00 7.72
CA GLY A 55 -16.20 -19.46 7.35
C GLY A 55 -16.24 -17.93 7.25
N ILE A 56 -15.10 -17.25 7.39
CA ILE A 56 -14.99 -15.80 7.24
C ILE A 56 -14.91 -15.45 5.77
N SER A 57 -15.78 -14.57 5.30
CA SER A 57 -15.61 -13.86 4.04
C SER A 57 -15.10 -12.45 4.34
N GLU A 58 -14.05 -12.01 3.66
CA GLU A 58 -13.55 -10.64 3.74
C GLU A 58 -13.23 -10.12 2.35
N SER A 59 -13.55 -8.85 2.10
CA SER A 59 -13.17 -8.16 0.88
C SER A 59 -12.73 -6.73 1.18
N MET A 60 -11.74 -6.26 0.42
CA MET A 60 -11.29 -4.87 0.39
C MET A 60 -11.77 -4.23 -0.90
N HIS A 61 -12.32 -3.04 -0.79
CA HIS A 61 -12.82 -2.28 -1.94
C HIS A 61 -12.05 -0.98 -1.98
N PHE A 62 -11.27 -0.77 -3.04
CA PHE A 62 -10.51 0.45 -3.28
C PHE A 62 -11.14 1.22 -4.43
N THR A 63 -11.52 2.47 -4.18
CA THR A 63 -12.06 3.36 -5.23
C THR A 63 -10.93 4.11 -5.92
N PRO A 64 -11.05 4.45 -7.21
CA PRO A 64 -10.06 5.28 -7.92
C PRO A 64 -9.80 6.65 -7.27
N ASN A 65 -10.75 7.14 -6.46
CA ASN A 65 -10.66 8.43 -5.78
C ASN A 65 -9.87 8.37 -4.47
N GLY A 66 -9.34 7.20 -4.10
CA GLY A 66 -8.54 7.04 -2.88
C GLY A 66 -9.35 6.69 -1.64
N ASP A 67 -10.59 6.20 -1.77
CA ASP A 67 -11.35 5.67 -0.63
C ASP A 67 -11.19 4.15 -0.54
N PHE A 68 -11.21 3.61 0.69
CA PHE A 68 -11.29 2.17 0.91
C PHE A 68 -12.39 1.80 1.89
N LYS A 69 -12.88 0.57 1.76
CA LYS A 69 -13.68 -0.11 2.78
C LYS A 69 -13.32 -1.58 2.89
N ILE A 70 -13.48 -2.13 4.07
CA ILE A 70 -13.31 -3.55 4.36
C ILE A 70 -14.67 -4.10 4.77
N ILE A 71 -15.12 -5.12 4.05
CA ILE A 71 -16.37 -5.81 4.32
C ILE A 71 -16.02 -7.20 4.80
N ARG A 72 -16.49 -7.58 5.99
CA ARG A 72 -16.37 -8.93 6.55
C ARG A 72 -17.76 -9.48 6.81
N ASN A 73 -18.05 -10.67 6.28
CA ASN A 73 -19.35 -11.33 6.39
C ASN A 73 -20.53 -10.40 6.06
N GLY A 74 -20.39 -9.63 4.97
CA GLY A 74 -21.41 -8.67 4.52
C GLY A 74 -21.46 -7.34 5.28
N THR A 75 -20.74 -7.19 6.39
CA THR A 75 -20.74 -5.95 7.20
C THR A 75 -19.48 -5.13 6.95
N THR A 76 -19.61 -3.81 6.80
CA THR A 76 -18.43 -2.92 6.75
C THR A 76 -17.80 -2.84 8.14
N ILE A 77 -16.56 -3.29 8.27
CA ILE A 77 -15.81 -3.31 9.54
C ILE A 77 -14.72 -2.23 9.60
N ASP A 78 -14.34 -1.67 8.45
CA ASP A 78 -13.37 -0.58 8.35
C ASP A 78 -13.62 0.25 7.09
N SER A 79 -13.27 1.53 7.14
CA SER A 79 -13.26 2.43 5.99
C SER A 79 -12.39 3.66 6.25
N GLY A 80 -12.01 4.32 5.16
CA GLY A 80 -11.21 5.54 5.20
C GLY A 80 -10.68 5.89 3.82
N THR A 81 -9.56 6.60 3.80
CA THR A 81 -8.85 6.92 2.55
C THR A 81 -7.50 6.21 2.50
N TYR A 82 -6.95 6.10 1.30
CA TYR A 82 -5.65 5.52 1.06
C TYR A 82 -4.82 6.36 0.08
N SER A 83 -3.50 6.23 0.18
CA SER A 83 -2.56 6.81 -0.78
C SER A 83 -1.58 5.73 -1.24
N LEU A 84 -1.23 5.73 -2.52
CA LEU A 84 -0.20 4.84 -3.05
C LEU A 84 1.14 5.55 -3.06
N GLY A 85 2.20 4.79 -2.80
CA GLY A 85 3.57 5.26 -2.79
C GLY A 85 4.51 4.20 -3.31
N HIS A 86 5.73 4.61 -3.63
CA HIS A 86 6.80 3.73 -4.05
C HIS A 86 8.00 3.95 -3.13
N GLY A 87 8.61 2.87 -2.67
CA GLY A 87 9.67 2.89 -1.68
C GLY A 87 10.82 1.98 -2.06
N SER A 88 11.95 2.23 -1.42
CA SER A 88 13.07 1.30 -1.49
C SER A 88 13.72 1.15 -0.11
N TYR A 89 14.23 -0.04 0.16
CA TYR A 89 14.84 -0.40 1.43
C TYR A 89 16.12 -1.20 1.19
N LEU A 90 17.21 -0.73 1.79
CA LEU A 90 18.49 -1.43 1.80
C LEU A 90 18.87 -1.68 3.26
N PRO A 91 18.78 -2.92 3.76
CA PRO A 91 18.96 -3.18 5.19
C PRO A 91 20.39 -2.93 5.67
N TYR A 92 21.39 -3.17 4.82
CA TYR A 92 22.80 -2.89 5.07
C TYR A 92 23.57 -2.81 3.75
N VAL A 93 24.78 -2.23 3.79
CA VAL A 93 25.63 -2.06 2.61
C VAL A 93 25.97 -3.43 1.99
N GLY A 94 25.73 -3.57 0.68
CA GLY A 94 25.96 -4.83 -0.05
C GLY A 94 24.80 -5.83 0.02
N ALA A 95 23.72 -5.53 0.75
CA ALA A 95 22.49 -6.32 0.71
C ALA A 95 21.74 -6.15 -0.63
N TYR A 96 20.75 -7.01 -0.84
CA TYR A 96 19.79 -6.82 -1.92
C TYR A 96 18.96 -5.55 -1.66
N HIS A 97 18.81 -4.72 -2.70
CA HIS A 97 17.99 -3.51 -2.64
C HIS A 97 16.54 -3.87 -2.91
N TYR A 98 15.69 -3.76 -1.89
CA TYR A 98 14.27 -4.04 -2.00
C TYR A 98 13.56 -2.81 -2.55
N ILE A 99 12.90 -2.95 -3.70
CA ILE A 99 12.02 -1.94 -4.29
C ILE A 99 10.59 -2.45 -4.14
N TYR A 100 9.68 -1.59 -3.66
CA TYR A 100 8.32 -2.00 -3.34
C TYR A 100 7.31 -0.88 -3.58
N ASP A 101 6.09 -1.28 -3.93
CA ASP A 101 4.93 -0.41 -3.86
C ASP A 101 4.34 -0.48 -2.45
N SER A 102 3.74 0.63 -2.01
CA SER A 102 3.20 0.80 -0.67
C SER A 102 1.86 1.49 -0.70
N ILE A 103 1.01 1.12 0.24
CA ILE A 103 -0.28 1.77 0.49
C ILE A 103 -0.29 2.31 1.91
N GLY A 104 -0.62 3.58 2.06
CA GLY A 104 -0.88 4.22 3.35
C GLY A 104 -2.38 4.33 3.59
N PHE A 105 -2.85 4.05 4.80
CA PHE A 105 -4.26 4.11 5.19
C PHE A 105 -4.53 5.23 6.17
N TYR A 106 -5.66 5.91 6.01
CA TYR A 106 -6.03 7.07 6.81
C TYR A 106 -7.50 7.02 7.23
N ARG A 107 -7.83 7.63 8.38
CA ARG A 107 -9.22 7.85 8.81
C ARG A 107 -9.37 9.25 9.39
N GLY A 108 -10.31 10.01 8.82
CA GLY A 108 -10.48 11.43 9.18
C GLY A 108 -9.19 12.23 9.01
N GLY A 109 -8.37 11.91 8.00
CA GLY A 109 -7.07 12.54 7.75
C GLY A 109 -5.90 12.02 8.59
N ASN A 110 -6.15 11.23 9.64
CA ASN A 110 -5.08 10.67 10.48
C ASN A 110 -4.49 9.42 9.85
N PHE A 111 -3.15 9.36 9.78
CA PHE A 111 -2.43 8.18 9.32
C PHE A 111 -2.59 7.03 10.30
N LEU A 112 -2.93 5.85 9.80
CA LEU A 112 -3.19 4.68 10.62
C LEU A 112 -2.18 3.54 10.41
N GLY A 113 -1.31 3.66 9.43
CA GLY A 113 -0.37 2.62 9.05
C GLY A 113 -0.27 2.43 7.55
N TRP A 114 0.68 1.60 7.15
CA TRP A 114 0.96 1.30 5.76
C TRP A 114 1.32 -0.17 5.57
N ASP A 115 1.17 -0.65 4.35
CA ASP A 115 1.65 -1.96 3.94
C ASP A 115 2.37 -1.88 2.58
N SER A 116 3.42 -2.67 2.41
CA SER A 116 3.95 -2.97 1.09
C SER A 116 3.04 -3.95 0.37
N TYR A 117 2.86 -3.75 -0.94
CA TYR A 117 2.03 -4.61 -1.74
C TYR A 117 2.65 -4.95 -3.10
N LYS A 118 2.12 -6.01 -3.70
CA LYS A 118 2.40 -6.39 -5.08
C LYS A 118 1.12 -6.84 -5.75
N ILE A 119 0.89 -6.38 -6.97
CA ILE A 119 -0.17 -6.89 -7.85
C ILE A 119 0.49 -7.71 -8.95
N SER A 120 -0.07 -8.89 -9.21
CA SER A 120 0.32 -9.75 -10.32
C SER A 120 -0.92 -10.44 -10.85
N ASN A 121 -1.33 -10.14 -12.08
CA ASN A 121 -2.62 -10.54 -12.64
C ASN A 121 -3.77 -10.17 -11.68
N ASP A 122 -4.63 -11.13 -11.33
CA ASP A 122 -5.75 -10.95 -10.42
C ASP A 122 -5.38 -11.20 -8.96
N SER A 123 -4.09 -11.18 -8.61
CA SER A 123 -3.62 -11.36 -7.24
C SER A 123 -3.05 -10.06 -6.68
N LEU A 124 -3.54 -9.68 -5.50
CA LEU A 124 -2.99 -8.63 -4.66
C LEU A 124 -2.38 -9.28 -3.41
N VAL A 125 -1.14 -8.93 -3.09
CA VAL A 125 -0.43 -9.48 -1.92
C VAL A 125 0.07 -8.33 -1.06
N PHE A 126 -0.32 -8.30 0.21
CA PHE A 126 0.33 -7.48 1.24
C PHE A 126 1.41 -8.31 1.94
N SER A 127 2.64 -7.79 2.02
CA SER A 127 3.81 -8.57 2.46
C SER A 127 4.33 -8.13 3.83
N PRO A 128 4.65 -9.05 4.77
CA PRO A 128 4.95 -8.74 6.18
C PRO A 128 6.30 -8.05 6.42
N GLY A 129 7.25 -8.18 5.49
CA GLY A 129 8.63 -7.73 5.71
C GLY A 129 8.80 -6.21 5.82
N LEU A 130 7.88 -5.44 5.25
CA LEU A 130 7.92 -3.98 5.20
C LEU A 130 6.48 -3.44 5.29
N SER A 131 5.77 -3.74 6.38
CA SER A 131 4.34 -3.44 6.50
C SER A 131 3.82 -3.59 7.94
N GLY A 132 2.67 -2.99 8.24
CA GLY A 132 2.21 -2.84 9.62
C GLY A 132 0.71 -2.90 9.88
N ARG A 133 -0.18 -2.77 8.87
CA ARG A 133 -1.63 -2.73 9.12
C ARG A 133 -2.31 -4.05 8.80
N PHE A 134 -2.09 -4.59 7.60
CA PHE A 134 -2.72 -5.83 7.15
C PHE A 134 -1.77 -7.01 7.09
N SER A 135 -0.46 -6.79 7.03
CA SER A 135 0.54 -7.87 7.01
C SER A 135 1.45 -7.90 8.24
N SER A 136 1.08 -7.21 9.33
CA SER A 136 1.90 -7.15 10.54
C SER A 136 1.93 -8.46 11.33
N TYR A 137 3.02 -8.65 12.09
CA TYR A 137 3.20 -9.69 13.11
C TYR A 137 2.32 -9.52 14.36
N LEU A 138 1.59 -8.41 14.45
CA LEU A 138 0.72 -8.05 15.58
C LEU A 138 -0.77 -8.22 15.24
N SER A 139 -1.10 -8.61 14.02
CA SER A 139 -2.46 -8.98 13.63
C SER A 139 -2.80 -10.36 14.22
N PRO A 140 -4.05 -10.63 14.61
CA PRO A 140 -4.46 -12.00 14.92
C PRO A 140 -4.27 -12.95 13.73
N TYR A 141 -4.09 -12.42 12.51
CA TYR A 141 -3.79 -13.14 11.30
C TYR A 141 -2.50 -12.59 10.67
N ASN A 142 -1.36 -13.06 11.16
CA ASN A 142 0.00 -12.67 10.75
C ASN A 142 0.38 -13.09 9.30
N GLY A 143 1.43 -12.49 8.74
CA GLY A 143 2.02 -12.94 7.47
C GLY A 143 1.44 -12.28 6.22
N SER A 144 1.79 -12.82 5.05
CA SER A 144 1.35 -12.24 3.78
C SER A 144 -0.12 -12.55 3.54
N ARG A 145 -0.94 -11.52 3.29
CA ARG A 145 -2.35 -11.68 2.93
C ARG A 145 -2.49 -11.64 1.41
N PHE A 146 -3.14 -12.66 0.86
CA PHE A 146 -3.41 -12.79 -0.57
C PHE A 146 -4.87 -12.52 -0.83
N TYR A 147 -5.13 -11.69 -1.83
CA TYR A 147 -6.45 -11.36 -2.31
C TYR A 147 -6.55 -11.68 -3.80
N THR A 148 -7.75 -12.04 -4.23
CA THR A 148 -8.10 -12.25 -5.63
C THR A 148 -9.05 -11.16 -6.09
N LYS A 149 -8.84 -10.63 -7.29
CA LYS A 149 -9.72 -9.62 -7.87
C LYS A 149 -11.11 -10.20 -8.12
N GLN A 150 -12.15 -9.45 -7.75
CA GLN A 150 -13.53 -9.77 -8.06
C GLN A 150 -13.98 -8.95 -9.26
N TYR A 151 -14.55 -9.65 -10.24
CA TYR A 151 -15.12 -9.09 -11.46
C TYR A 151 -16.62 -8.84 -11.30
#